data_AF-A0A7X7FKQ8-F1
#
_entry.id   AF-A0A7X7FKQ8-F1
#
_cell.length_a   1.000
_cell.length_b   1.000
_cell.length_c   1.000
_cell.angle_alpha   90.00
_cell.angle_beta   90.00
_cell.angle_gamma   90.00
#
_symmetry.space_group_name_H-M   'P 1'
#
loop_
_entity.id
_entity.type
_entity.pdbx_description
1 polymer ?
#
loop_
_entity_poly.entity_id
_entity_poly.type
_entity_poly.pdbx_seq_one_letter_code
_entity_poly.pdbx_strand_id
1 'polypeptide(L)'
;MLVYPDGLSMAADEQRRFRLMYEAEPRESVDRVMAERGLKNPWPQMPFPDRILNCKDGVGLHYDRQQGVEMMMGFNDIANGFAKKGSNLSEAETEGIKEFVRSRSVSPAFVRRMVQEHGDASLRAAFLLRDRGGEYALEYLLRRYKGAAFRTVYPNMSLIQ
;
A
#
# COMPACT_ATOMS: atom_id res chain seq x y z
N MET A 1 -5.48 -5.25 -3.15
CA MET A 1 -4.65 -4.07 -3.44
C MET A 1 -5.21 -3.45 -4.71
N LEU A 2 -5.02 -2.15 -4.93
CA LEU A 2 -5.31 -1.51 -6.21
C LEU A 2 -3.99 -1.10 -6.86
N VAL A 3 -3.91 -1.25 -8.18
CA VAL A 3 -2.77 -0.81 -8.99
C VAL A 3 -3.29 0.19 -9.99
N TYR A 4 -2.71 1.39 -9.99
CA TYR A 4 -3.03 2.44 -10.92
C TYR A 4 -1.88 2.62 -11.91
N PRO A 5 -2.17 2.96 -13.18
CA PRO A 5 -1.13 3.21 -14.17
C PRO A 5 -0.32 4.48 -13.88
N ASP A 6 -0.91 5.46 -13.18
CA ASP A 6 -0.27 6.72 -12.83
C ASP A 6 -0.91 7.35 -11.57
N GLY A 7 -0.24 8.38 -11.05
CA GLY A 7 -0.68 9.07 -9.84
C GLY A 7 -1.93 9.93 -10.00
N LEU A 8 -2.24 10.44 -11.20
CA LEU A 8 -3.45 11.23 -11.43
C LEU A 8 -4.70 10.34 -11.37
N SER A 9 -4.63 9.17 -11.99
CA SER A 9 -5.66 8.15 -11.98
C SER A 9 -5.94 7.68 -10.54
N MET A 10 -4.88 7.45 -9.75
CA MET A 10 -5.00 7.12 -8.33
C MET A 10 -5.65 8.26 -7.52
N ALA A 11 -5.18 9.49 -7.70
CA ALA A 11 -5.68 10.65 -6.96
C ALA A 11 -7.16 10.93 -7.27
N ALA A 12 -7.57 10.81 -8.54
CA ALA A 12 -8.95 10.98 -8.97
C ALA A 12 -9.87 9.92 -8.34
N ASP A 13 -9.43 8.66 -8.28
CA ASP A 13 -10.20 7.59 -7.66
C ASP A 13 -10.31 7.74 -6.15
N GLU A 14 -9.23 8.15 -5.46
CA GLU A 14 -9.29 8.49 -4.03
C GLU A 14 -10.26 9.64 -3.76
N GLN A 15 -10.22 10.73 -4.54
CA GLN A 15 -11.17 11.83 -4.40
C GLN A 15 -12.62 11.37 -4.60
N ARG A 16 -12.86 10.50 -5.60
CA ARG A 16 -14.17 9.88 -5.82
C ARG A 16 -14.59 9.01 -4.64
N ARG A 17 -13.69 8.20 -4.09
CA ARG A 17 -13.96 7.33 -2.94
C ARG A 17 -14.39 8.15 -1.72
N PHE A 18 -13.68 9.23 -1.41
CA PHE A 18 -14.08 10.14 -0.32
C PHE A 18 -15.46 10.72 -0.58
N ARG A 19 -15.70 11.28 -1.75
CA ARG A 19 -17.01 11.83 -2.10
C ARG A 19 -18.15 10.82 -1.90
N LEU A 20 -17.97 9.58 -2.36
CA LEU A 20 -18.98 8.51 -2.19
C LEU A 20 -19.19 8.13 -0.72
N MET A 21 -18.14 8.13 0.11
CA MET A 21 -18.29 7.87 1.55
C MET A 21 -19.16 8.95 2.23
N TYR A 22 -19.01 10.22 1.85
CA TYR A 22 -19.84 11.30 2.39
C TYR A 22 -21.26 11.31 1.82
N GLU A 23 -21.44 11.00 0.53
CA GLU A 23 -22.77 10.90 -0.09
C GLU A 23 -23.60 9.73 0.48
N ALA A 24 -22.95 8.71 1.07
CA ALA A 24 -23.63 7.60 1.73
C ALA A 24 -24.13 7.95 3.14
N GLU A 25 -23.65 9.03 3.76
CA GLU A 25 -24.06 9.45 5.10
C GLU A 25 -25.36 10.27 5.07
N PRO A 26 -26.19 10.22 6.13
CA PRO A 26 -27.38 11.06 6.24
C PRO A 26 -27.01 12.54 6.17
N ARG A 27 -27.71 13.29 5.30
CA ARG A 27 -27.43 14.71 5.04
C ARG A 27 -27.45 15.57 6.30
N GLU A 28 -28.37 15.30 7.23
CA GLU A 28 -28.45 16.00 8.51
C GLU A 28 -27.18 15.83 9.37
N SER A 29 -26.58 14.63 9.35
CA SER A 29 -25.33 14.34 10.07
C SER A 29 -24.17 15.11 9.44
N VAL A 30 -24.09 15.12 8.11
CA VAL A 30 -23.06 15.83 7.35
C VAL A 30 -23.14 17.34 7.59
N ASP A 31 -24.34 17.93 7.47
CA ASP A 31 -24.56 19.36 7.66
C ASP A 31 -24.24 19.80 9.09
N ARG A 32 -24.57 18.99 10.10
CA ARG A 32 -24.20 19.23 11.50
C ARG A 32 -22.68 19.29 11.68
N VAL A 33 -21.95 18.29 11.17
CA VAL A 33 -20.48 18.24 11.27
C VAL A 33 -19.85 19.41 10.51
N MET A 34 -20.36 19.76 9.34
CA MET A 34 -19.88 20.91 8.57
C MET A 34 -20.04 22.23 9.35
N ALA A 35 -21.19 22.45 9.99
CA ALA A 35 -21.46 23.63 10.81
C ALA A 35 -20.56 23.67 12.06
N GLU A 36 -20.45 22.55 12.79
CA GLU A 36 -19.61 22.45 13.99
C GLU A 36 -18.11 22.68 13.71
N ARG A 37 -17.63 22.27 12.53
CA ARG A 37 -16.21 22.31 12.15
C ARG A 37 -15.85 23.45 11.19
N GLY A 38 -16.81 24.28 10.79
CA GLY A 38 -16.59 25.40 9.86
C GLY A 38 -16.09 24.97 8.48
N LEU A 39 -16.51 23.79 8.01
CA LEU A 39 -16.04 23.22 6.75
C LEU A 39 -16.78 23.82 5.55
N LYS A 40 -16.03 24.21 4.51
CA LYS A 40 -16.61 24.73 3.26
C LYS A 40 -17.18 23.65 2.35
N ASN A 41 -16.64 22.44 2.44
CA ASN A 41 -17.07 21.27 1.67
C ASN A 41 -17.26 20.07 2.61
N PRO A 42 -18.16 19.12 2.28
CA PRO A 42 -18.42 17.95 3.13
C PRO A 42 -17.19 17.06 3.28
N TRP A 43 -16.40 16.93 2.21
CA TRP A 43 -15.19 16.12 2.18
C TRP A 43 -13.92 16.99 2.30
N PRO A 44 -12.84 16.44 2.90
CA PRO A 44 -11.57 17.14 2.99
C PRO A 44 -10.97 17.33 1.59
N GLN A 45 -10.28 18.45 1.38
CA GLN A 45 -9.34 18.55 0.27
C GLN A 45 -8.15 17.65 0.59
N MET A 46 -7.81 16.74 -0.31
CA MET A 46 -6.62 15.89 -0.20
C MET A 46 -5.54 16.40 -1.15
N PRO A 47 -4.66 17.32 -0.71
CA PRO A 47 -3.52 17.71 -1.52
C PRO A 47 -2.53 16.54 -1.58
N PHE A 48 -2.40 15.95 -2.76
CA PHE A 48 -1.33 15.00 -3.03
C PHE A 48 -0.04 15.76 -3.39
N PRO A 49 1.12 15.37 -2.86
CA PRO A 49 2.40 15.93 -3.29
C PRO A 49 2.62 15.79 -4.80
N ASP A 50 3.23 16.80 -5.43
CA ASP A 50 3.49 16.82 -6.87
C ASP A 50 4.23 15.58 -7.37
N ARG A 51 5.15 15.03 -6.56
CA ARG A 51 5.86 13.79 -6.87
C ARG A 51 4.92 12.60 -7.11
N ILE A 52 3.79 12.54 -6.40
CA ILE A 52 2.79 11.49 -6.57
C ILE A 52 1.98 11.77 -7.82
N LEU A 53 1.45 13.00 -7.98
CA LEU A 53 0.63 13.38 -9.13
C LEU A 53 1.37 13.20 -10.46
N ASN A 54 2.68 13.48 -10.47
CA ASN A 54 3.52 13.34 -11.65
C ASN A 54 4.11 11.94 -11.85
N CYS A 55 3.82 10.97 -10.97
CA CYS A 55 4.29 9.60 -11.13
C CYS A 55 3.61 8.92 -12.33
N LYS A 56 4.41 8.43 -13.27
CA LYS A 56 3.96 7.70 -14.48
C LYS A 56 4.24 6.20 -14.44
N ASP A 57 5.05 5.75 -13.48
CA ASP A 57 5.51 4.36 -13.40
C ASP A 57 4.62 3.51 -12.47
N GLY A 58 3.33 3.86 -12.42
CA GLY A 58 2.33 3.17 -11.62
C GLY A 58 2.38 3.45 -10.13
N VAL A 59 1.23 3.27 -9.48
CA VAL A 59 1.05 3.42 -8.03
C VAL A 59 0.35 2.20 -7.47
N GLY A 60 1.00 1.54 -6.50
CA GLY A 60 0.41 0.49 -5.69
C GLY A 60 -0.26 1.09 -4.46
N LEU A 61 -1.53 0.72 -4.23
CA LEU A 61 -2.35 1.20 -3.13
C LEU A 61 -2.85 0.05 -2.27
N HIS A 62 -2.58 0.12 -0.97
CA HIS A 62 -3.06 -0.86 0.00
C HIS A 62 -3.84 -0.18 1.12
N TYR A 63 -5.08 -0.61 1.34
CA TYR A 63 -5.89 -0.21 2.48
C TYR A 63 -5.75 -1.24 3.58
N ASP A 64 -5.24 -0.80 4.72
CA ASP A 64 -5.18 -1.57 5.96
C ASP A 64 -6.09 -0.90 7.00
N ARG A 65 -6.93 -1.70 7.67
CA ARG A 65 -7.89 -1.16 8.65
C ARG A 65 -7.23 -0.54 9.88
N GLN A 66 -6.02 -0.96 10.22
CA GLN A 66 -5.28 -0.47 11.38
C GLN A 66 -4.27 0.62 10.99
N GLN A 67 -3.62 0.51 9.83
CA GLN A 67 -2.53 1.39 9.40
C GLN A 67 -2.97 2.46 8.40
N GLY A 68 -4.21 2.40 7.90
CA GLY A 68 -4.76 3.38 6.96
C GLY A 68 -4.42 3.03 5.52
N VAL A 69 -3.95 4.02 4.74
CA VAL A 69 -3.67 3.85 3.31
C VAL A 69 -2.17 3.93 3.05
N GLU A 70 -1.62 2.89 2.43
CA GLU A 70 -0.24 2.84 1.98
C GLU A 70 -0.16 3.04 0.47
N MET A 71 0.76 3.91 0.04
CA MET A 71 0.99 4.25 -1.37
C MET A 71 2.46 4.00 -1.73
N MET A 72 2.70 3.29 -2.82
CA MET A 72 4.04 3.11 -3.39
C MET A 72 4.07 3.53 -4.85
N MET A 73 4.90 4.54 -5.17
CA MET A 73 5.19 4.98 -6.53
C MET A 73 6.14 3.99 -7.22
N GLY A 74 6.17 3.97 -8.56
CA GLY A 74 7.06 3.08 -9.32
C GLY A 74 6.63 1.61 -9.25
N PHE A 75 5.32 1.36 -9.16
CA PHE A 75 4.79 0.04 -8.87
C PHE A 75 4.64 -0.88 -10.10
N ASN A 76 4.81 -0.36 -11.32
CA ASN A 76 4.63 -1.13 -12.55
C ASN A 76 5.56 -2.34 -12.61
N ASP A 77 6.86 -2.16 -12.34
CA ASP A 77 7.83 -3.27 -12.37
C ASP A 77 7.53 -4.35 -11.32
N ILE A 78 7.00 -3.95 -10.16
CA ILE A 78 6.58 -4.89 -9.12
C ILE A 78 5.36 -5.68 -9.60
N ALA A 79 4.33 -4.99 -10.07
CA ALA A 79 3.10 -5.63 -10.56
C ALA A 79 3.39 -6.58 -11.73
N ASN A 80 4.17 -6.13 -12.72
CA ASN A 80 4.59 -6.93 -13.87
C ASN A 80 5.43 -8.14 -13.44
N GLY A 81 6.40 -7.93 -12.54
CA GLY A 81 7.23 -9.00 -12.01
C GLY A 81 6.40 -10.08 -11.29
N PHE A 82 5.42 -9.70 -10.48
CA PHE A 82 4.51 -10.65 -9.83
C PHE A 82 3.58 -11.36 -10.83
N ALA A 83 3.09 -10.67 -11.87
CA ALA A 83 2.28 -11.28 -12.93
C ALA A 83 3.01 -12.41 -13.67
N LYS A 84 4.35 -12.33 -13.77
CA LYS A 84 5.21 -13.36 -14.39
C LYS A 84 5.40 -14.63 -13.57
N LYS A 85 4.93 -14.68 -12.31
CA LYS A 85 4.99 -15.87 -11.44
C LYS A 85 6.37 -16.53 -11.37
N GLY A 86 7.43 -15.72 -11.29
CA GLY A 86 8.82 -16.17 -11.11
C GLY A 86 9.57 -16.55 -12.39
N SER A 87 8.94 -16.45 -13.56
CA SER A 87 9.53 -16.77 -14.86
C SER A 87 10.02 -15.50 -15.58
N ASN A 88 11.24 -15.52 -16.13
CA ASN A 88 11.78 -14.45 -16.97
C ASN A 88 11.63 -13.03 -16.39
N LEU A 89 11.92 -12.89 -15.09
CA LEU A 89 11.97 -11.58 -14.43
C LEU A 89 13.12 -10.77 -15.03
N SER A 90 12.84 -9.53 -15.43
CA SER A 90 13.88 -8.57 -15.79
C SER A 90 14.66 -8.15 -14.54
N GLU A 91 15.78 -7.46 -14.76
CA GLU A 91 16.55 -6.88 -13.65
C GLU A 91 15.72 -5.84 -12.88
N ALA A 92 15.01 -4.96 -13.59
CA ALA A 92 14.13 -3.94 -13.00
C ALA A 92 13.01 -4.57 -12.16
N GLU A 93 12.34 -5.61 -12.67
CA GLU A 93 11.29 -6.33 -11.92
C GLU A 93 11.86 -7.04 -10.69
N THR A 94 13.04 -7.65 -10.83
CA THR A 94 13.73 -8.33 -9.73
C THR A 94 14.11 -7.36 -8.61
N GLU A 95 14.70 -6.21 -8.96
CA GLU A 95 15.06 -5.19 -7.99
C GLU A 95 13.83 -4.48 -7.40
N GLY A 96 12.80 -4.21 -8.20
CA GLY A 96 11.54 -3.65 -7.71
C GLY A 96 10.88 -4.55 -6.66
N ILE A 97 10.80 -5.87 -6.91
CA ILE A 97 10.28 -6.84 -5.92
C ILE A 97 11.15 -6.83 -4.65
N LYS A 98 12.48 -6.78 -4.78
CA LYS A 98 13.38 -6.73 -3.63
C LYS A 98 13.19 -5.44 -2.83
N GLU A 99 13.10 -4.29 -3.49
CA GLU A 99 12.86 -2.99 -2.85
C GLU A 99 11.52 -2.96 -2.13
N PHE A 100 10.45 -3.45 -2.76
CA PHE A 100 9.13 -3.57 -2.15
C PHE A 100 9.16 -4.33 -0.81
N VAL A 101 9.87 -5.46 -0.78
CA VAL A 101 10.02 -6.27 0.44
C VAL A 101 10.94 -5.59 1.46
N ARG A 102 12.04 -4.96 1.01
CA ARG A 102 13.06 -4.35 1.88
C ARG A 102 12.64 -2.99 2.45
N SER A 103 11.76 -2.27 1.76
CA SER A 103 11.34 -0.92 2.14
C SER A 103 10.72 -0.93 3.53
N ARG A 104 11.22 -0.03 4.38
CA ARG A 104 10.69 0.18 5.74
C ARG A 104 9.35 0.92 5.74
N SER A 105 9.04 1.62 4.65
CA SER A 105 7.81 2.39 4.48
C SER A 105 6.64 1.52 4.00
N VAL A 106 6.92 0.29 3.56
CA VAL A 106 5.91 -0.70 3.14
C VAL A 106 5.69 -1.67 4.29
N SER A 107 4.45 -1.84 4.72
CA SER A 107 4.09 -2.73 5.81
C SER A 107 4.21 -4.21 5.42
N PRO A 108 4.28 -5.13 6.40
CA PRO A 108 4.12 -6.56 6.13
C PRO A 108 2.76 -6.90 5.51
N ALA A 109 1.70 -6.17 5.86
CA ALA A 109 0.35 -6.44 5.36
C ALA A 109 0.26 -6.19 3.85
N PHE A 110 0.89 -5.12 3.37
CA PHE A 110 0.96 -4.81 1.94
C PHE A 110 1.66 -5.93 1.16
N VAL A 111 2.84 -6.38 1.62
CA VAL A 111 3.56 -7.49 0.96
C VAL A 111 2.76 -8.79 1.01
N ARG A 112 2.13 -9.11 2.14
CA ARG A 112 1.25 -10.29 2.26
C ARG A 112 0.11 -10.21 1.27
N ARG A 113 -0.51 -9.04 1.10
CA ARG A 113 -1.61 -8.86 0.17
C ARG A 113 -1.17 -9.11 -1.28
N MET A 114 0.01 -8.64 -1.67
CA MET A 114 0.58 -8.90 -2.99
C MET A 114 0.75 -10.41 -3.24
N VAL A 115 1.32 -11.13 -2.26
CA VAL A 115 1.52 -12.58 -2.35
C VAL A 115 0.19 -13.34 -2.35
N GLN A 116 -0.80 -12.90 -1.59
CA GLN A 116 -2.15 -13.49 -1.60
C GLN A 116 -2.83 -13.38 -2.98
N GLU A 117 -2.62 -12.26 -3.69
CA GLU A 117 -3.25 -12.02 -4.99
C GLU A 117 -2.51 -12.70 -6.15
N HIS A 118 -1.18 -12.76 -6.12
CA HIS A 118 -0.37 -13.21 -7.26
C HIS A 118 0.42 -14.50 -7.03
N GLY A 119 0.44 -15.00 -5.79
CA GLY A 119 1.34 -16.05 -5.36
C GLY A 119 2.74 -15.51 -5.01
N ASP A 120 3.59 -16.41 -4.53
CA ASP A 120 4.90 -16.09 -3.98
C ASP A 120 6.07 -16.40 -4.95
N ALA A 121 5.79 -16.96 -6.12
CA ALA A 121 6.80 -17.47 -7.04
C ALA A 121 7.78 -16.38 -7.51
N SER A 122 7.29 -15.17 -7.82
CA SER A 122 8.16 -14.04 -8.20
C SER A 122 9.00 -13.53 -7.04
N LEU A 123 8.44 -13.52 -5.83
CA LEU A 123 9.17 -13.19 -4.61
C LEU A 123 10.28 -14.22 -4.33
N ARG A 124 9.99 -15.52 -4.45
CA ARG A 124 11.01 -16.58 -4.30
C ARG A 124 12.08 -16.49 -5.39
N ALA A 125 11.71 -16.22 -6.63
CA ALA A 125 12.66 -16.06 -7.73
C ALA A 125 13.59 -14.86 -7.48
N ALA A 126 13.04 -13.70 -7.12
CA ALA A 126 13.81 -12.49 -6.89
C ALA A 126 14.82 -12.63 -5.73
N PHE A 127 14.49 -13.44 -4.71
CA PHE A 127 15.35 -13.67 -3.55
C PHE A 127 16.16 -14.96 -3.60
N LEU A 128 16.15 -15.69 -4.73
CA LEU A 128 16.85 -16.97 -4.90
C LEU A 128 16.43 -18.04 -3.87
N LEU A 129 15.13 -18.12 -3.57
CA LEU A 129 14.51 -19.04 -2.62
C LEU A 129 13.58 -20.07 -3.30
N ARG A 130 13.82 -20.39 -4.58
CA ARG A 130 12.94 -21.25 -5.40
C ARG A 130 12.72 -22.65 -4.81
N ASP A 131 13.71 -23.19 -4.11
CA ASP A 131 13.65 -24.55 -3.52
C ASP A 131 13.04 -24.57 -2.11
N ARG A 132 12.56 -23.42 -1.61
CA ARG A 132 11.91 -23.30 -0.30
C ARG A 132 10.39 -23.23 -0.47
N GLY A 133 9.68 -23.81 0.49
CA GLY A 133 8.22 -23.71 0.58
C GLY A 133 7.76 -22.25 0.68
N GLY A 134 6.63 -21.94 0.06
CA GLY A 134 6.22 -20.54 -0.14
C GLY A 134 5.93 -19.76 1.13
N GLU A 135 5.24 -20.38 2.08
CA GLU A 135 4.96 -19.79 3.39
C GLU A 135 6.27 -19.51 4.16
N TYR A 136 7.23 -20.45 4.10
CA TYR A 136 8.53 -20.26 4.72
C TYR A 136 9.29 -19.07 4.13
N ALA A 137 9.30 -18.93 2.79
CA ALA A 137 10.01 -17.86 2.12
C ALA A 137 9.44 -16.48 2.48
N LEU A 138 8.11 -16.34 2.44
CA LEU A 138 7.45 -15.09 2.83
C LEU A 138 7.73 -14.73 4.29
N GLU A 139 7.49 -15.66 5.22
CA GLU A 139 7.69 -15.41 6.65
C GLU A 139 9.14 -15.06 6.98
N TYR A 140 10.10 -15.76 6.36
CA TYR A 140 11.52 -15.46 6.52
C TYR A 140 11.85 -14.03 6.07
N LEU A 141 11.39 -13.61 4.88
CA LEU A 141 11.67 -12.29 4.36
C LEU A 141 11.00 -11.18 5.19
N LEU A 142 9.75 -11.40 5.61
CA LEU A 142 9.03 -10.44 6.46
C LEU A 142 9.72 -10.27 7.82
N ARG A 143 10.14 -11.37 8.47
CA ARG A 143 10.89 -11.29 9.72
C ARG A 143 12.25 -10.62 9.55
N ARG A 144 12.95 -10.89 8.44
CA ARG A 144 14.28 -10.33 8.15
C ARG A 144 14.23 -8.82 7.89
N TYR A 145 13.33 -8.36 7.02
CA TYR A 145 13.34 -6.97 6.55
C TYR A 145 12.31 -6.07 7.24
N LYS A 146 11.24 -6.65 7.77
CA LYS A 146 10.16 -5.93 8.45
C LYS A 146 10.01 -6.36 9.90
N GLY A 147 11.07 -6.92 10.50
CA GLY A 147 11.10 -7.43 11.87
C GLY A 147 10.62 -6.45 12.94
N ALA A 148 10.77 -5.13 12.71
CA ALA A 148 10.27 -4.11 13.62
C ALA A 148 8.75 -4.22 13.86
N ALA A 149 7.97 -4.59 12.85
CA ALA A 149 6.52 -4.78 12.97
C ALA A 149 6.12 -6.04 13.76
N PHE A 150 7.05 -6.98 13.97
CA PHE A 150 6.82 -8.23 14.72
C PHE A 150 7.39 -8.20 16.13
N ARG A 151 8.13 -7.15 16.51
CA ARG A 151 8.61 -6.98 17.87
C ARG A 151 7.45 -6.50 18.73
N THR A 152 7.35 -7.03 19.94
CA THR A 152 6.45 -6.47 20.96
C THR A 152 6.89 -5.05 21.24
N VAL A 153 6.13 -4.08 20.74
CA VAL A 153 6.35 -2.67 21.06
C VAL A 153 5.65 -2.42 22.39
N TYR A 154 6.43 -2.23 23.46
CA TYR A 154 5.86 -1.69 24.69
C TYR A 154 5.28 -0.31 24.37
N PRO A 155 4.02 -0.02 24.74
CA PRO A 155 3.43 1.28 24.44
C PRO A 155 4.35 2.38 24.97
N ASN A 156 4.74 3.31 24.10
CA ASN A 156 5.35 4.56 24.54
C ASN A 156 4.37 5.20 25.52
N MET A 157 4.83 5.51 26.74
CA MET A 157 4.02 6.09 27.82
C MET A 157 3.05 7.15 27.28
N SER A 158 1.74 6.87 27.38
CA SER A 158 0.70 7.87 27.15
C SER A 158 0.35 8.50 28.49
N LEU A 159 0.69 9.77 28.66
CA LEU A 159 0.15 10.58 29.76
C LEU A 159 -1.30 10.92 29.41
N ILE A 160 -2.22 10.37 30.20
CA ILE A 160 -3.65 10.73 30.17
C ILE A 160 -3.82 11.90 31.15
N GLN A 161 -4.34 13.03 30.67
CA GLN A 161 -4.87 14.12 31.52
C GLN A 161 -6.39 14.09 31.48
#